data_AF-A0A850M3A9-F1
#
_entry.id   AF-A0A850M3A9-F1
#
_cell.length_a   1.000
_cell.length_b   1.000
_cell.length_c   1.000
_cell.angle_alpha   90.00
_cell.angle_beta   90.00
_cell.angle_gamma   90.00
#
_symmetry.space_group_name_H-M   'P 1'
#
loop_
_entity.id
_entity.type
_entity.pdbx_description
1 polymer ?
#
loop_
_entity_poly.entity_id
_entity_poly.type
_entity_poly.pdbx_seq_one_letter_code
_entity_poly.pdbx_strand_id
1 'polypeptide(L)'
;MWINVLEFTSLIFRVILSIGVFLVAYMFFLKVKEARGTGFDLSQFLGLGIFGLFVGIMEIFFTYYEYYLLVFDLDTFSIYAAATYAGFLGMIGLVFFSEKMFGKTKYAFTIFSIISCISGILFIRTVDALRLLATITLPISVTVVLINFIYSLVVKTKGEIRQKMTYAFIGILGFYFFYMLDTELGKGLLPFPGELTVIISMSGLIITIIWWGKIFLSFETFTEFGWREKMKELFIIAPNGGTLFHYSFVVKTTSKIPDLISAGLSGIKDILAEMIQSKQTLKVVDHQDVKILFEYGTYSTLALVAFENLHIYHSKLALLIEKFENLFQDVLANWKGETEVFIPSKRLIEEIFR
;
A
#
# COMPACT_ATOMS: atom_id res chain seq x y z
N MET A 1 -32.10 -23.76 29.43
CA MET A 1 -31.75 -22.42 28.93
C MET A 1 -31.57 -22.57 27.42
N TRP A 2 -32.55 -22.15 26.62
CA TRP A 2 -32.43 -22.23 25.17
C TRP A 2 -31.67 -20.99 24.72
N ILE A 3 -30.40 -21.15 24.31
CA ILE A 3 -29.64 -20.08 23.68
C ILE A 3 -30.43 -19.62 22.47
N ASN A 4 -30.63 -18.31 22.33
CA ASN A 4 -31.34 -17.78 21.18
C ASN A 4 -30.54 -18.14 19.92
N VAL A 5 -31.21 -18.68 18.89
CA VAL A 5 -30.57 -19.07 17.63
C VAL A 5 -29.74 -17.92 17.05
N LEU A 6 -30.18 -16.67 17.24
CA LEU A 6 -29.47 -15.48 16.79
C LEU A 6 -28.15 -15.23 17.54
N GLU A 7 -28.10 -15.44 18.85
CA GLU A 7 -26.88 -15.29 19.68
C GLU A 7 -25.86 -16.38 19.33
N PHE A 8 -26.32 -17.61 19.13
CA PHE A 8 -25.44 -18.68 18.67
C PHE A 8 -24.89 -18.40 17.26
N THR A 9 -25.73 -17.82 16.40
CA THR A 9 -25.31 -17.42 15.05
C THR A 9 -24.26 -16.31 15.10
N SER A 10 -24.44 -15.26 15.91
CA SER A 10 -23.44 -14.20 16.04
C SER A 10 -22.09 -14.72 16.54
N LEU A 11 -22.10 -15.67 17.49
CA LEU A 11 -20.88 -16.32 17.97
C LEU A 11 -20.12 -17.04 16.84
N ILE A 12 -20.83 -17.78 15.98
CA ILE A 12 -20.21 -18.44 14.80
C ILE A 12 -19.56 -17.40 13.89
N PHE A 13 -20.26 -16.29 13.60
CA PHE A 13 -19.73 -15.23 12.76
C PHE A 13 -18.47 -14.58 13.35
N ARG A 14 -18.40 -14.36 14.68
CA ARG A 14 -17.20 -13.84 15.34
C ARG A 14 -16.01 -14.79 15.26
N VAL A 15 -16.24 -16.10 15.38
CA VAL A 15 -15.19 -17.12 15.19
C VAL A 15 -14.66 -17.07 13.75
N ILE A 16 -15.54 -17.03 12.75
CA ILE A 16 -15.17 -16.91 11.34
C ILE A 16 -14.38 -15.61 11.11
N LEU A 17 -14.84 -14.49 11.67
CA LEU A 17 -14.18 -13.20 11.59
C LEU A 17 -12.75 -13.27 12.16
N SER A 18 -12.60 -13.84 13.37
CA SER A 18 -11.31 -14.00 14.03
C SER A 18 -10.32 -14.76 13.13
N ILE A 19 -10.75 -15.91 12.59
CA ILE A 19 -9.94 -16.72 11.67
C ILE A 19 -9.57 -15.91 10.42
N GLY A 20 -10.53 -15.21 9.82
CA GLY A 20 -10.30 -14.37 8.65
C GLY A 20 -9.26 -13.28 8.89
N VAL A 21 -9.33 -12.60 10.04
CA VAL A 21 -8.36 -11.58 10.44
C VAL A 21 -6.96 -12.18 10.61
N PHE A 22 -6.82 -13.35 11.26
CA PHE A 22 -5.52 -14.02 11.40
C PHE A 22 -4.92 -14.43 10.06
N LEU A 23 -5.75 -14.94 9.13
CA LEU A 23 -5.28 -15.29 7.79
C LEU A 23 -4.76 -14.06 7.04
N VAL A 24 -5.46 -12.93 7.13
CA VAL A 24 -5.00 -11.66 6.53
C VAL A 24 -3.71 -11.17 7.20
N ALA A 25 -3.62 -11.23 8.52
CA ALA A 25 -2.39 -10.89 9.24
C ALA A 25 -1.21 -11.77 8.81
N TYR A 26 -1.43 -13.08 8.68
CA TYR A 26 -0.42 -14.04 8.22
C TYR A 26 0.06 -13.73 6.79
N MET A 27 -0.85 -13.38 5.88
CA MET A 27 -0.49 -12.96 4.52
C MET A 27 0.42 -11.74 4.52
N PHE A 28 0.19 -10.76 5.40
CA PHE A 28 1.09 -9.62 5.55
C PHE A 28 2.49 -10.03 6.04
N PHE A 29 2.59 -10.96 7.00
CA PHE A 29 3.89 -11.48 7.44
C PHE A 29 4.62 -12.28 6.34
N LEU A 30 3.90 -13.03 5.50
CA LEU A 30 4.49 -13.69 4.33
C LEU A 30 5.06 -12.65 3.35
N LYS A 31 4.34 -11.57 3.08
CA LYS A 31 4.84 -10.47 2.24
C LYS A 31 6.07 -9.79 2.83
N VAL A 32 6.10 -9.59 4.16
CA VAL A 32 7.31 -9.11 4.86
C VAL A 32 8.48 -10.05 4.63
N LYS A 33 8.27 -11.37 4.70
CA LYS A 33 9.31 -12.38 4.48
C LYS A 33 9.80 -12.39 3.02
N GLU A 34 8.89 -12.34 2.05
CA GLU A 34 9.21 -12.28 0.61
C GLU A 34 10.04 -11.05 0.25
N ALA A 35 9.73 -9.91 0.86
CA ALA A 35 10.43 -8.66 0.59
C ALA A 35 11.67 -8.44 1.49
N ARG A 36 12.11 -9.43 2.29
CA ARG A 36 13.42 -9.36 2.95
C ARG A 36 14.53 -9.56 1.93
N GLY A 37 15.45 -8.59 1.85
CA GLY A 37 16.62 -8.64 0.97
C GLY A 37 16.52 -7.75 -0.27
N THR A 38 15.35 -7.19 -0.56
CA THR A 38 15.15 -6.26 -1.67
C THR A 38 15.41 -4.78 -1.31
N GLY A 39 15.79 -4.49 -0.07
CA GLY A 39 15.98 -3.12 0.43
C GLY A 39 14.68 -2.35 0.70
N PHE A 40 13.51 -3.00 0.61
CA PHE A 40 12.21 -2.33 0.81
C PHE A 40 11.96 -1.93 2.27
N ASP A 41 11.26 -0.81 2.45
CA ASP A 41 10.69 -0.47 3.75
C ASP A 41 9.48 -1.36 4.04
N LEU A 42 9.75 -2.47 4.74
CA LEU A 42 8.78 -3.47 5.17
C LEU A 42 7.84 -2.98 6.28
N SER A 43 8.02 -1.75 6.77
CA SER A 43 7.31 -1.19 7.90
C SER A 43 5.78 -1.21 7.73
N GLN A 44 5.29 -1.08 6.50
CA GLN A 44 3.85 -1.01 6.22
C GLN A 44 3.15 -2.36 6.38
N PHE A 45 3.68 -3.39 5.73
CA PHE A 45 3.17 -4.75 5.85
C PHE A 45 3.34 -5.26 7.28
N LEU A 46 4.44 -4.89 7.94
CA LEU A 46 4.64 -5.22 9.34
C LEU A 46 3.57 -4.56 10.23
N GLY A 47 3.25 -3.28 10.00
CA GLY A 47 2.21 -2.59 10.76
C GLY A 47 0.81 -3.15 10.57
N LEU A 48 0.43 -3.45 9.32
CA LEU A 48 -0.85 -4.10 9.01
C LEU A 48 -0.91 -5.54 9.54
N GLY A 49 0.21 -6.28 9.48
CA GLY A 49 0.32 -7.62 10.06
C GLY A 49 0.17 -7.63 11.58
N ILE A 50 0.85 -6.71 12.27
CA ILE A 50 0.73 -6.52 13.73
C ILE A 50 -0.69 -6.09 14.10
N PHE A 51 -1.27 -5.12 13.38
CA PHE A 51 -2.64 -4.68 13.60
C PHE A 51 -3.62 -5.85 13.46
N GLY A 52 -3.57 -6.58 12.33
CA GLY A 52 -4.41 -7.74 12.09
C GLY A 52 -4.23 -8.80 13.18
N LEU A 53 -3.00 -9.12 13.57
CA LEU A 53 -2.73 -10.10 14.62
C LEU A 53 -3.43 -9.73 15.94
N PHE A 54 -3.28 -8.48 16.38
CA PHE A 54 -3.87 -8.01 17.63
C PHE A 54 -5.39 -7.85 17.57
N VAL A 55 -5.95 -7.47 16.42
CA VAL A 55 -7.41 -7.49 16.20
C VAL A 55 -7.94 -8.91 16.25
N GLY A 56 -7.24 -9.89 15.66
CA GLY A 56 -7.62 -11.30 15.75
C GLY A 56 -7.62 -11.80 17.21
N ILE A 57 -6.60 -11.42 18.00
CA ILE A 57 -6.54 -11.74 19.43
C ILE A 57 -7.71 -11.07 20.19
N MET A 58 -7.97 -9.79 19.92
CA MET A 58 -9.10 -9.05 20.50
C MET A 58 -10.43 -9.76 20.23
N GLU A 59 -10.70 -10.18 18.99
CA GLU A 59 -11.93 -10.88 18.62
C GLU A 59 -12.06 -12.24 19.31
N ILE A 60 -10.96 -12.98 19.51
CA ILE A 60 -10.99 -14.23 20.32
C ILE A 60 -11.43 -13.92 21.75
N PHE A 61 -10.86 -12.88 22.38
CA PHE A 61 -11.24 -12.52 23.75
C PHE A 61 -12.69 -12.02 23.84
N PHE A 62 -13.18 -11.27 22.85
CA PHE A 62 -14.60 -10.87 22.81
C PHE A 62 -15.53 -12.07 22.59
N THR A 63 -15.16 -13.00 21.73
CA THR A 63 -15.91 -14.26 21.53
C THR A 63 -15.99 -15.05 22.84
N TYR A 64 -14.86 -15.14 23.56
CA TYR A 64 -14.80 -15.81 24.86
C TYR A 64 -15.62 -15.05 25.93
N TYR A 65 -15.53 -13.72 25.96
CA TYR A 65 -16.31 -12.85 26.84
C TYR A 65 -17.82 -13.09 26.66
N GLU A 66 -18.32 -13.04 25.42
CA GLU A 66 -19.74 -13.26 25.13
C GLU A 66 -20.19 -14.66 25.50
N TYR A 67 -19.39 -15.69 25.20
CA TYR A 67 -19.72 -17.07 25.58
C TYR A 67 -19.85 -17.23 27.10
N TYR A 68 -18.92 -16.68 27.89
CA TYR A 68 -18.97 -16.79 29.35
C TYR A 68 -20.10 -15.97 29.96
N LEU A 69 -20.40 -14.79 29.40
CA LEU A 69 -21.54 -13.98 29.82
C LEU A 69 -22.85 -14.74 29.60
N LEU A 70 -23.01 -15.40 28.44
CA LEU A 70 -24.22 -16.15 28.10
C LEU A 70 -24.43 -17.40 28.96
N VAL A 71 -23.35 -18.09 29.36
CA VAL A 71 -23.45 -19.42 29.99
C VAL A 71 -23.32 -19.37 31.51
N PHE A 72 -22.47 -18.49 32.05
CA PHE A 72 -22.04 -18.56 33.46
C PHE A 72 -22.30 -17.31 34.30
N ASP A 73 -22.70 -16.19 33.69
CA ASP A 73 -22.98 -14.91 34.39
C ASP A 73 -21.85 -14.49 35.37
N LEU A 74 -20.59 -14.70 34.97
CA LEU A 74 -19.41 -14.40 35.79
C LEU A 74 -18.94 -12.94 35.61
N ASP A 75 -18.21 -12.43 36.60
CA ASP A 75 -17.46 -11.17 36.43
C ASP A 75 -16.38 -11.36 35.37
N THR A 76 -16.68 -10.80 34.20
CA THR A 76 -15.93 -10.96 32.96
C THR A 76 -15.06 -9.73 32.65
N PHE A 77 -14.89 -8.81 33.62
CA PHE A 77 -14.09 -7.58 33.45
C PHE A 77 -12.69 -7.86 32.90
N SER A 78 -11.98 -8.85 33.47
CA SER A 78 -10.61 -9.19 33.06
C SER A 78 -10.52 -9.63 31.59
N ILE A 79 -11.52 -10.36 31.09
CA ILE A 79 -11.56 -10.84 29.70
C ILE A 79 -11.85 -9.67 28.76
N TYR A 80 -12.84 -8.84 29.10
CA TYR A 80 -13.18 -7.63 28.34
C TYR A 80 -12.00 -6.65 28.29
N ALA A 81 -11.31 -6.49 29.40
CA ALA A 81 -10.12 -5.67 29.51
C ALA A 81 -8.99 -6.20 28.61
N ALA A 82 -8.72 -7.51 28.65
CA ALA A 82 -7.74 -8.15 27.78
C ALA A 82 -8.06 -7.94 26.29
N ALA A 83 -9.33 -8.11 25.88
CA ALA A 83 -9.78 -7.83 24.52
C ALA A 83 -9.47 -6.39 24.11
N THR A 84 -9.90 -5.43 24.94
CA THR A 84 -9.75 -4.00 24.66
C THR A 84 -8.28 -3.59 24.56
N TYR A 85 -7.42 -4.06 25.47
CA TYR A 85 -5.99 -3.77 25.42
C TYR A 85 -5.29 -4.42 24.22
N ALA A 86 -5.70 -5.63 23.81
CA ALA A 86 -5.21 -6.22 22.57
C ALA A 86 -5.55 -5.32 21.37
N GLY A 87 -6.80 -4.84 21.28
CA GLY A 87 -7.22 -3.87 20.26
C GLY A 87 -6.37 -2.59 20.27
N PHE A 88 -6.09 -2.03 21.45
CA PHE A 88 -5.21 -0.86 21.57
C PHE A 88 -3.78 -1.12 21.10
N LEU A 89 -3.19 -2.27 21.44
CA LEU A 89 -1.85 -2.62 20.97
C LEU A 89 -1.80 -2.74 19.44
N GLY A 90 -2.83 -3.33 18.84
CA GLY A 90 -2.97 -3.37 17.38
C GLY A 90 -3.03 -1.97 16.78
N MET A 91 -3.86 -1.09 17.34
CA MET A 91 -4.00 0.29 16.87
C MET A 91 -2.73 1.12 17.08
N ILE A 92 -2.02 0.98 18.19
CA ILE A 92 -0.72 1.62 18.43
C ILE A 92 0.27 1.19 17.35
N GLY A 93 0.33 -0.10 17.03
CA GLY A 93 1.13 -0.61 15.92
C GLY A 93 0.78 0.08 14.60
N LEU A 94 -0.50 0.08 14.23
CA LEU A 94 -0.98 0.71 13.00
C LEU A 94 -0.61 2.20 12.92
N VAL A 95 -0.87 2.96 14.00
CA VAL A 95 -0.57 4.39 14.09
C VAL A 95 0.93 4.63 13.97
N PHE A 96 1.75 3.88 14.71
CA PHE A 96 3.21 3.99 14.67
C PHE A 96 3.78 3.80 13.26
N PHE A 97 3.36 2.74 12.57
CA PHE A 97 3.83 2.47 11.22
C PHE A 97 3.29 3.48 10.21
N SER A 98 2.07 3.99 10.40
CA SER A 98 1.55 5.08 9.59
C SER A 98 2.37 6.36 9.78
N GLU A 99 2.67 6.77 11.01
CA GLU A 99 3.44 7.98 11.29
C GLU A 99 4.88 7.87 10.81
N LYS A 100 5.51 6.69 10.93
CA LYS A 100 6.84 6.41 10.37
C LYS A 100 6.88 6.63 8.85
N MET A 101 5.84 6.19 8.15
CA MET A 101 5.77 6.30 6.68
C MET A 101 5.57 7.74 6.20
N PHE A 102 4.78 8.53 6.94
CA PHE A 102 4.41 9.88 6.50
C PHE A 102 5.27 10.98 7.12
N GLY A 103 6.02 10.69 8.20
CA GLY A 103 7.16 11.45 8.71
C GLY A 103 6.88 12.83 9.29
N LYS A 104 5.64 13.35 9.21
CA LYS A 104 5.34 14.74 9.59
C LYS A 104 5.00 14.95 11.05
N THR A 105 4.43 13.94 11.70
CA THR A 105 3.81 14.08 13.03
C THR A 105 4.78 13.78 14.18
N LYS A 106 6.03 13.37 13.88
CA LYS A 106 7.07 13.03 14.87
C LYS A 106 6.57 12.07 15.97
N TYR A 107 5.76 11.09 15.59
CA TYR A 107 5.18 10.08 16.48
C TYR A 107 4.23 10.62 17.58
N ALA A 108 3.74 11.86 17.45
CA ALA A 108 2.86 12.47 18.44
C ALA A 108 1.59 11.64 18.69
N PHE A 109 1.02 11.04 17.64
CA PHE A 109 -0.19 10.24 17.78
C PHE A 109 0.09 8.87 18.41
N THR A 110 1.22 8.25 18.08
CA THR A 110 1.68 7.01 18.71
C THR A 110 1.86 7.22 20.22
N ILE A 111 2.53 8.31 20.60
CA ILE A 111 2.74 8.66 22.01
C ILE A 111 1.39 8.87 22.69
N PHE A 112 0.47 9.60 22.06
CA PHE A 112 -0.88 9.79 22.58
C PHE A 112 -1.64 8.46 22.76
N SER A 113 -1.59 7.55 21.79
CA SER A 113 -2.23 6.24 21.88
C SER A 113 -1.60 5.36 22.98
N ILE A 114 -0.29 5.42 23.17
CA ILE A 114 0.41 4.73 24.26
C ILE A 114 -0.01 5.29 25.62
N ILE A 115 0.00 6.62 25.79
CA ILE A 115 -0.44 7.26 27.03
C ILE A 115 -1.90 6.90 27.33
N SER A 116 -2.76 6.92 26.32
CA SER A 116 -4.17 6.54 26.46
C SER A 116 -4.31 5.10 26.92
N CYS A 117 -3.56 4.16 26.33
CA CYS A 117 -3.56 2.76 26.73
C CYS A 117 -3.07 2.56 28.18
N ILE A 118 -1.94 3.18 28.55
CA ILE A 118 -1.40 3.13 29.92
C ILE A 118 -2.39 3.73 30.93
N SER A 119 -3.01 4.87 30.58
CA SER A 119 -4.01 5.50 31.46
C SER A 119 -5.23 4.60 31.67
N GLY A 120 -5.66 3.88 30.64
CA GLY A 120 -6.69 2.86 30.76
C GLY A 120 -6.30 1.78 31.77
N ILE A 121 -5.10 1.22 31.64
CA ILE A 121 -4.59 0.15 32.53
C ILE A 121 -4.55 0.59 34.00
N LEU A 122 -4.10 1.82 34.27
CA LEU A 122 -3.87 2.28 35.64
C LEU A 122 -5.16 2.71 36.35
N PHE A 123 -6.05 3.41 35.65
CA PHE A 123 -7.15 4.14 36.28
C PHE A 123 -8.52 3.50 36.07
N ILE A 124 -8.67 2.62 35.07
CA ILE A 124 -9.99 2.06 34.73
C ILE A 124 -10.18 0.71 35.42
N ARG A 125 -11.14 0.68 36.36
CA ARG A 125 -11.51 -0.51 37.13
C ARG A 125 -12.91 -1.03 36.83
N THR A 126 -13.63 -0.39 35.92
CA THR A 126 -15.01 -0.73 35.56
C THR A 126 -15.14 -0.91 34.05
N VAL A 127 -15.99 -1.85 33.62
CA VAL A 127 -16.25 -2.11 32.19
C VAL A 127 -16.71 -0.84 31.46
N ASP A 128 -17.60 -0.05 32.06
CA ASP A 128 -18.18 1.14 31.41
C ASP A 128 -17.17 2.23 31.12
N ALA A 129 -16.27 2.52 32.07
CA ALA A 129 -15.18 3.46 31.83
C ALA A 129 -14.23 2.96 30.73
N LEU A 130 -13.99 1.64 30.63
CA LEU A 130 -13.14 1.08 29.58
C LEU A 130 -13.81 1.17 28.21
N ARG A 131 -15.12 0.88 28.14
CA ARG A 131 -15.97 1.08 26.96
C ARG A 131 -15.92 2.53 26.49
N LEU A 132 -16.06 3.49 27.42
CA LEU A 132 -15.99 4.91 27.12
C LEU A 132 -14.62 5.30 26.56
N LEU A 133 -13.53 4.84 27.19
CA LEU A 133 -12.18 5.08 26.71
C LEU A 133 -12.00 4.56 25.28
N ALA A 134 -12.38 3.30 25.02
CA ALA A 134 -12.30 2.69 23.68
C ALA A 134 -13.12 3.48 22.65
N THR A 135 -14.34 3.88 23.02
CA THR A 135 -15.24 4.65 22.15
C THR A 135 -14.69 6.02 21.78
N ILE A 136 -13.87 6.66 22.64
CA ILE A 136 -13.25 7.96 22.36
C ILE A 136 -11.93 7.80 21.60
N THR A 137 -11.06 6.91 22.08
CA THR A 137 -9.68 6.77 21.60
C THR A 137 -9.58 6.08 20.24
N LEU A 138 -10.47 5.12 19.95
CA LEU A 138 -10.51 4.45 18.65
C LEU A 138 -10.81 5.46 17.53
N PRO A 139 -11.92 6.23 17.52
CA PRO A 139 -12.20 7.21 16.46
C PRO A 139 -11.08 8.22 16.24
N ILE A 140 -10.41 8.69 17.30
CA ILE A 140 -9.27 9.61 17.16
C ILE A 140 -8.13 8.92 16.42
N SER A 141 -7.76 7.70 16.84
CA SER A 141 -6.69 6.92 16.21
C SER A 141 -7.01 6.60 14.74
N VAL A 142 -8.28 6.26 14.45
CA VAL A 142 -8.80 6.07 13.10
C VAL A 142 -8.66 7.32 12.27
N THR A 143 -9.08 8.47 12.80
CA THR A 143 -9.02 9.76 12.11
C THR A 143 -7.60 10.09 11.69
N VAL A 144 -6.61 9.84 12.56
CA VAL A 144 -5.19 10.02 12.24
C VAL A 144 -4.76 9.13 11.08
N VAL A 145 -5.08 7.83 11.13
CA VAL A 145 -4.77 6.89 10.04
C VAL A 145 -5.44 7.33 8.74
N LEU A 146 -6.72 7.74 8.80
CA LEU A 146 -7.47 8.21 7.63
C LEU A 146 -6.87 9.48 7.04
N ILE A 147 -6.54 10.49 7.86
CA ILE A 147 -5.91 11.74 7.38
C ILE A 147 -4.58 11.43 6.70
N ASN A 148 -3.75 10.61 7.34
CA ASN A 148 -2.46 10.19 6.79
C ASN A 148 -2.63 9.42 5.47
N PHE A 149 -3.60 8.53 5.40
CA PHE A 149 -3.92 7.75 4.21
C PHE A 149 -4.42 8.65 3.07
N ILE A 150 -5.38 9.56 3.33
CA ILE A 150 -5.89 10.53 2.36
C ILE A 150 -4.76 11.41 1.85
N TYR A 151 -3.91 11.91 2.73
CA TYR A 151 -2.74 12.71 2.34
C TYR A 151 -1.84 11.93 1.38
N SER A 152 -1.56 10.65 1.66
CA SER A 152 -0.81 9.78 0.77
C SER A 152 -1.48 9.63 -0.60
N LEU A 153 -2.78 9.36 -0.61
CA LEU A 153 -3.58 9.17 -1.82
C LEU A 153 -3.57 10.42 -2.70
N VAL A 154 -3.83 11.59 -2.10
CA VAL A 154 -3.95 12.86 -2.84
C VAL A 154 -2.59 13.37 -3.33
N VAL A 155 -1.55 13.32 -2.48
CA VAL A 155 -0.28 14.00 -2.78
C VAL A 155 0.71 13.11 -3.51
N LYS A 156 0.76 11.80 -3.21
CA LYS A 156 1.85 10.93 -3.67
C LYS A 156 1.48 10.02 -4.85
N THR A 157 0.19 9.83 -5.13
CA THR A 157 -0.26 8.84 -6.11
C THR A 157 -1.04 9.46 -7.28
N LYS A 158 -0.90 8.88 -8.47
CA LYS A 158 -1.63 9.25 -9.70
C LYS A 158 -2.04 7.97 -10.45
N GLY A 159 -2.99 8.09 -11.36
CA GLY A 159 -3.41 6.99 -12.24
C GLY A 159 -3.98 5.78 -11.49
N GLU A 160 -3.64 4.58 -11.96
CA GLU A 160 -4.14 3.31 -11.41
C GLU A 160 -3.80 3.10 -9.94
N ILE A 161 -2.63 3.55 -9.49
CA ILE A 161 -2.21 3.47 -8.08
C ILE A 161 -3.19 4.22 -7.19
N ARG A 162 -3.62 5.42 -7.62
CA ARG A 162 -4.59 6.24 -6.88
C ARG A 162 -5.93 5.52 -6.79
N GLN A 163 -6.37 4.87 -7.86
CA GLN A 163 -7.62 4.12 -7.87
C GLN A 163 -7.58 2.93 -6.91
N LYS A 164 -6.50 2.12 -6.92
CA LYS A 164 -6.31 1.01 -5.97
C LYS A 164 -6.26 1.49 -4.52
N MET A 165 -5.54 2.59 -4.26
CA MET A 165 -5.51 3.22 -2.93
C MET A 165 -6.90 3.75 -2.52
N THR A 166 -7.69 4.27 -3.45
CA THR A 166 -9.06 4.71 -3.19
C THR A 166 -9.94 3.53 -2.78
N TYR A 167 -9.82 2.37 -3.43
CA TYR A 167 -10.54 1.17 -3.02
C TYR A 167 -10.09 0.67 -1.64
N ALA A 168 -8.80 0.68 -1.34
CA ALA A 168 -8.30 0.37 0.01
C ALA A 168 -8.91 1.31 1.06
N PHE A 169 -8.96 2.61 0.75
CA PHE A 169 -9.57 3.62 1.62
C PHE A 169 -11.05 3.36 1.89
N ILE A 170 -11.84 3.10 0.84
CA ILE A 170 -13.26 2.79 1.00
C ILE A 170 -13.44 1.52 1.83
N GLY A 171 -12.56 0.53 1.66
CA GLY A 171 -12.52 -0.65 2.53
C GLY A 171 -12.28 -0.30 3.98
N ILE A 172 -11.36 0.64 4.27
CA ILE A 172 -11.09 1.12 5.65
C ILE A 172 -12.31 1.79 6.25
N LEU A 173 -12.96 2.69 5.50
CA LEU A 173 -14.20 3.31 5.96
C LEU A 173 -15.30 2.27 6.21
N GLY A 174 -15.44 1.29 5.30
CA GLY A 174 -16.37 0.18 5.46
C GLY A 174 -16.11 -0.61 6.72
N PHE A 175 -14.85 -0.99 6.98
CA PHE A 175 -14.47 -1.74 8.17
C PHE A 175 -14.89 -1.00 9.45
N TYR A 176 -14.57 0.29 9.57
CA TYR A 176 -14.94 1.07 10.75
C TYR A 176 -16.44 1.32 10.86
N PHE A 177 -17.12 1.52 9.74
CA PHE A 177 -18.58 1.66 9.72
C PHE A 177 -19.26 0.41 10.24
N PHE A 178 -18.88 -0.78 9.74
CA PHE A 178 -19.45 -2.03 10.23
C PHE A 178 -19.05 -2.32 11.68
N TYR A 179 -17.78 -2.06 12.06
CA TYR A 179 -17.37 -2.18 13.47
C TYR A 179 -18.21 -1.28 14.40
N MET A 180 -18.50 -0.05 13.99
CA MET A 180 -19.36 0.86 14.75
C MET A 180 -20.79 0.31 14.92
N LEU A 181 -21.33 -0.40 13.93
CA LEU A 181 -22.66 -1.00 14.02
C LEU A 181 -22.78 -2.05 15.15
N ASP A 182 -21.67 -2.69 15.54
CA ASP A 182 -21.65 -3.65 16.67
C ASP A 182 -21.77 -2.94 18.05
N THR A 183 -21.50 -1.64 18.10
CA THR A 183 -21.55 -0.86 19.35
C THR A 183 -22.99 -0.50 19.73
N GLU A 184 -23.22 -0.11 21.00
CA GLU A 184 -24.53 0.37 21.46
C GLU A 184 -25.03 1.59 20.66
N LEU A 185 -24.11 2.46 20.21
CA LEU A 185 -24.44 3.57 19.32
C LEU A 185 -24.93 3.06 17.95
N GLY A 186 -24.27 2.03 17.42
CA GLY A 186 -24.62 1.37 16.17
C GLY A 186 -26.01 0.73 16.20
N LYS A 187 -26.30 0.00 17.27
CA LYS A 187 -27.61 -0.64 17.49
C LYS A 187 -28.75 0.37 17.56
N GLY A 188 -28.50 1.57 18.08
CA GLY A 188 -29.49 2.66 18.13
C GLY A 188 -29.69 3.41 16.80
N LEU A 189 -28.76 3.29 15.85
CA LEU A 189 -28.82 4.01 14.56
C LEU A 189 -29.74 3.35 13.53
N LEU A 190 -29.91 2.03 13.59
CA LEU A 190 -30.72 1.28 12.64
C LEU A 190 -32.08 0.90 13.27
N PRO A 191 -33.18 0.87 12.50
CA PRO A 191 -34.50 0.51 13.00
C PRO A 191 -34.69 -1.00 13.19
N PHE A 192 -33.59 -1.77 13.23
CA PHE A 192 -33.61 -3.22 13.31
C PHE A 192 -33.43 -3.71 14.76
N PRO A 193 -33.86 -4.94 15.10
CA PRO A 193 -33.47 -5.58 16.35
C PRO A 193 -31.95 -5.60 16.52
N GLY A 194 -31.48 -5.45 17.76
CA GLY A 194 -30.06 -5.34 18.07
C GLY A 194 -29.25 -6.54 17.55
N GLU A 195 -29.81 -7.74 17.66
CA GLU A 195 -29.19 -8.99 17.21
C GLU A 195 -29.00 -9.03 15.69
N LEU A 196 -29.98 -8.50 14.94
CA LEU A 196 -29.88 -8.42 13.48
C LEU A 196 -28.81 -7.40 13.05
N THR A 197 -28.68 -6.30 13.79
CA THR A 197 -27.62 -5.30 13.58
C THR A 197 -26.23 -5.89 13.79
N VAL A 198 -26.04 -6.75 14.80
CA VAL A 198 -24.79 -7.49 15.02
C VAL A 198 -24.47 -8.41 13.84
N ILE A 199 -25.46 -9.15 13.33
CA ILE A 199 -25.24 -10.04 12.16
C ILE A 199 -24.85 -9.23 10.91
N ILE A 200 -25.50 -8.09 10.67
CA ILE A 200 -25.17 -7.18 9.56
C ILE A 200 -23.73 -6.65 9.72
N SER A 201 -23.38 -6.20 10.92
CA SER A 201 -22.02 -5.74 11.26
C SER A 201 -20.99 -6.82 10.93
N MET A 202 -21.15 -8.03 11.47
CA MET A 202 -20.18 -9.12 11.27
C MET A 202 -20.05 -9.53 9.80
N SER A 203 -21.17 -9.60 9.09
CA SER A 203 -21.18 -9.90 7.66
C SER A 203 -20.42 -8.85 6.86
N GLY A 204 -20.65 -7.56 7.17
CA GLY A 204 -19.92 -6.45 6.58
C GLY A 204 -18.43 -6.45 6.91
N LEU A 205 -18.06 -6.77 8.15
CA LEU A 205 -16.66 -6.91 8.56
C LEU A 205 -15.95 -8.02 7.77
N ILE A 206 -16.57 -9.19 7.63
CA ILE A 206 -16.01 -10.29 6.82
C ILE A 206 -15.81 -9.85 5.36
N ILE A 207 -16.81 -9.19 4.76
CA ILE A 207 -16.72 -8.68 3.38
C ILE A 207 -15.55 -7.68 3.25
N THR A 208 -15.42 -6.73 4.18
CA THR A 208 -14.36 -5.71 4.15
C THR A 208 -12.97 -6.31 4.34
N ILE A 209 -12.81 -7.32 5.20
CA ILE A 209 -11.54 -8.03 5.40
C ILE A 209 -11.15 -8.84 4.15
N ILE A 210 -12.09 -9.56 3.54
CA ILE A 210 -11.83 -10.28 2.27
C ILE A 210 -11.45 -9.28 1.18
N TRP A 211 -12.16 -8.15 1.11
CA TRP A 211 -11.88 -7.10 0.16
C TRP A 211 -10.48 -6.51 0.36
N TRP A 212 -10.12 -6.18 1.59
CA TRP A 212 -8.76 -5.75 1.95
C TRP A 212 -7.73 -6.79 1.56
N GLY A 213 -7.93 -8.05 1.94
CA GLY A 213 -7.02 -9.14 1.57
C GLY A 213 -6.76 -9.15 0.07
N LYS A 214 -7.80 -9.06 -0.77
CA LYS A 214 -7.66 -8.98 -2.23
C LYS A 214 -6.91 -7.74 -2.69
N ILE A 215 -7.26 -6.55 -2.20
CA ILE A 215 -6.60 -5.31 -2.61
C ILE A 215 -5.12 -5.36 -2.21
N PHE A 216 -4.80 -5.68 -0.94
CA PHE A 216 -3.44 -5.77 -0.44
C PHE A 216 -2.59 -6.85 -1.10
N LEU A 217 -3.18 -7.99 -1.47
CA LEU A 217 -2.48 -9.00 -2.28
C LEU A 217 -2.23 -8.52 -3.72
N SER A 218 -3.08 -7.67 -4.26
CA SER A 218 -2.89 -7.06 -5.59
C SER A 218 -1.90 -5.88 -5.60
N PHE A 219 -1.49 -5.41 -4.42
CA PHE A 219 -0.52 -4.33 -4.26
C PHE A 219 0.91 -4.86 -4.48
N GLU A 220 1.33 -5.03 -5.73
CA GLU A 220 2.76 -4.91 -6.11
C GLU A 220 3.28 -3.47 -5.87
N THR A 221 2.34 -2.54 -5.73
CA THR A 221 2.43 -1.08 -5.83
C THR A 221 3.11 -0.40 -4.65
N PHE A 222 3.35 -1.07 -3.51
CA PHE A 222 4.10 -0.42 -2.44
C PHE A 222 5.57 -0.21 -2.80
N THR A 223 6.12 -1.10 -3.63
CA THR A 223 7.46 -0.94 -4.22
C THR A 223 7.56 0.30 -5.10
N GLU A 224 6.43 0.76 -5.63
CA GLU A 224 6.37 1.96 -6.45
C GLU A 224 6.35 3.24 -5.61
N PHE A 225 6.13 3.19 -4.29
CA PHE A 225 6.33 4.40 -3.48
C PHE A 225 7.81 4.81 -3.52
N GLY A 226 8.05 6.09 -3.82
CA GLY A 226 9.42 6.61 -3.99
C GLY A 226 10.09 6.16 -5.29
N TRP A 227 9.34 5.67 -6.29
CA TRP A 227 9.87 5.29 -7.61
C TRP A 227 10.81 6.36 -8.23
N ARG A 228 10.62 7.64 -7.91
CA ARG A 228 11.47 8.71 -8.45
C ARG A 228 12.91 8.63 -8.00
N GLU A 229 13.11 8.30 -6.73
CA GLU A 229 14.44 8.21 -6.09
C GLU A 229 15.23 7.00 -6.62
N LYS A 230 14.53 6.08 -7.28
CA LYS A 230 15.08 4.84 -7.83
C LYS A 230 15.50 4.95 -9.29
N MET A 231 15.23 6.06 -9.96
CA MET A 231 15.66 6.31 -11.34
C MET A 231 17.03 7.00 -11.34
N LYS A 232 17.90 6.60 -12.25
CA LYS A 232 19.25 7.16 -12.40
C LYS A 232 19.31 8.04 -13.63
N GLU A 233 19.15 7.44 -14.80
CA GLU A 233 19.38 8.10 -16.09
C GLU A 233 18.37 7.60 -17.12
N LEU A 234 18.01 8.46 -18.06
CA LEU A 234 17.13 8.16 -19.18
C LEU A 234 17.81 8.60 -20.47
N PHE A 235 17.86 7.69 -21.43
CA PHE A 235 18.41 7.91 -22.76
C PHE A 235 17.29 7.80 -23.78
N ILE A 236 17.30 8.72 -24.75
CA ILE A 236 16.53 8.63 -25.97
C ILE A 236 17.51 8.33 -27.09
N ILE A 237 17.36 7.18 -27.73
CA ILE A 237 18.33 6.59 -28.65
C ILE A 237 17.70 6.51 -30.04
N ALA A 238 18.43 6.93 -31.06
CA ALA A 238 18.04 6.82 -32.46
C ALA A 238 18.16 5.36 -32.95
N PRO A 239 17.56 5.01 -34.10
CA PRO A 239 17.61 3.63 -34.62
C PRO A 239 19.03 3.16 -34.96
N ASN A 240 19.94 4.10 -35.27
CA ASN A 240 21.36 3.83 -35.52
C ASN A 240 22.21 3.74 -34.24
N GLY A 241 21.59 3.86 -33.05
CA GLY A 241 22.26 3.81 -31.76
C GLY A 241 22.84 5.13 -31.25
N GLY A 242 22.70 6.23 -32.00
CA GLY A 242 23.12 7.57 -31.54
C GLY A 242 22.21 8.12 -30.43
N THR A 243 22.75 8.92 -29.52
CA THR A 243 21.94 9.57 -28.48
C THR A 243 21.22 10.78 -29.05
N LEU A 244 19.89 10.77 -29.00
CA LEU A 244 19.06 11.94 -29.31
C LEU A 244 18.99 12.88 -28.12
N PHE A 245 18.81 12.33 -26.91
CA PHE A 245 18.72 13.10 -25.69
C PHE A 245 19.12 12.27 -24.47
N HIS A 246 19.70 12.92 -23.44
CA HIS A 246 20.05 12.31 -22.17
C HIS A 246 19.53 13.15 -21.01
N TYR A 247 18.91 12.48 -20.04
CA TYR A 247 18.39 13.10 -18.83
C TYR A 247 18.86 12.34 -17.60
N SER A 248 19.52 13.05 -16.68
CA SER A 248 19.90 12.50 -15.37
C SER A 248 18.88 12.92 -14.31
N PHE A 249 18.32 11.94 -13.60
CA PHE A 249 17.45 12.20 -12.45
C PHE A 249 18.25 12.50 -11.18
N VAL A 250 19.55 12.15 -11.16
CA VAL A 250 20.44 12.35 -10.02
C VAL A 250 21.42 13.47 -10.34
N VAL A 251 21.35 14.55 -9.56
CA VAL A 251 22.13 15.80 -9.75
C VAL A 251 23.67 15.59 -9.77
N LYS A 252 24.18 14.40 -9.39
CA LYS A 252 25.61 14.12 -9.21
C LYS A 252 26.20 13.00 -10.08
N THR A 253 25.44 12.34 -10.94
CA THR A 253 26.00 11.37 -11.89
C THR A 253 26.29 12.05 -13.22
N THR A 254 27.55 12.45 -13.42
CA THR A 254 28.09 12.66 -14.76
C THR A 254 28.42 11.30 -15.33
N SER A 255 27.49 10.69 -16.07
CA SER A 255 27.83 9.57 -16.95
C SER A 255 28.90 10.05 -17.94
N LYS A 256 29.98 9.26 -18.09
CA LYS A 256 31.23 9.80 -18.63
C LYS A 256 31.23 10.02 -20.14
N ILE A 257 30.31 9.48 -20.94
CA ILE A 257 29.96 9.91 -22.31
C ILE A 257 28.59 9.28 -22.64
N PRO A 258 27.48 10.03 -22.77
CA PRO A 258 26.16 9.48 -23.09
C PRO A 258 26.12 8.65 -24.38
N ASP A 259 26.83 9.09 -25.42
CA ASP A 259 26.90 8.41 -26.72
C ASP A 259 27.50 7.02 -26.65
N LEU A 260 28.49 6.81 -25.78
CA LEU A 260 29.10 5.50 -25.59
C LEU A 260 28.11 4.53 -24.93
N ILE A 261 27.30 5.03 -23.99
CA ILE A 261 26.26 4.24 -23.33
C ILE A 261 25.16 3.88 -24.33
N SER A 262 24.62 4.85 -25.07
CA SER A 262 23.58 4.61 -26.07
C SER A 262 24.02 3.62 -27.16
N ALA A 263 25.25 3.77 -27.66
CA ALA A 263 25.83 2.87 -28.64
C ALA A 263 26.04 1.46 -28.05
N GLY A 264 26.55 1.37 -26.82
CA GLY A 264 26.72 0.10 -26.11
C GLY A 264 25.40 -0.62 -25.88
N LEU A 265 24.36 0.09 -25.45
CA LEU A 265 23.02 -0.49 -25.23
C LEU A 265 22.38 -0.97 -26.53
N SER A 266 22.56 -0.21 -27.61
CA SER A 266 22.08 -0.61 -28.94
C SER A 266 22.80 -1.86 -29.45
N GLY A 267 24.12 -1.93 -29.28
CA GLY A 267 24.91 -3.11 -29.62
C GLY A 267 24.52 -4.34 -28.82
N ILE A 268 24.32 -4.21 -27.50
CA ILE A 268 23.84 -5.31 -26.64
C ILE A 268 22.49 -5.83 -27.12
N LYS A 269 21.56 -4.91 -27.43
CA LYS A 269 20.23 -5.25 -27.96
C LYS A 269 20.34 -6.04 -29.26
N ASP A 270 21.14 -5.58 -30.21
CA ASP A 270 21.28 -6.23 -31.53
C ASP A 270 21.95 -7.61 -31.40
N ILE A 271 23.00 -7.74 -30.58
CA ILE A 271 23.64 -9.03 -30.30
C ILE A 271 22.65 -10.02 -29.68
N LEU A 272 21.87 -9.60 -28.68
CA LEU A 272 20.90 -10.47 -28.03
C LEU A 272 19.77 -10.88 -28.97
N ALA A 273 19.29 -9.96 -29.81
CA ALA A 273 18.27 -10.27 -30.81
C ALA A 273 18.77 -11.33 -31.82
N GLU A 274 20.01 -11.17 -32.30
CA GLU A 274 20.65 -12.10 -33.23
C GLU A 274 20.88 -13.48 -32.60
N MET A 275 21.40 -13.50 -31.36
CA MET A 275 21.68 -14.76 -30.64
C MET A 275 20.41 -15.57 -30.35
N ILE A 276 19.31 -14.90 -30.01
CA ILE A 276 18.06 -15.56 -29.61
C ILE A 276 17.17 -15.88 -30.82
N GLN A 277 17.43 -15.25 -31.98
CA GLN A 277 16.59 -15.33 -33.19
C GLN A 277 15.11 -15.03 -32.92
N SER A 278 14.84 -14.21 -31.91
CA SER A 278 13.47 -13.84 -31.51
C SER A 278 13.05 -12.55 -32.19
N LYS A 279 11.79 -12.50 -32.61
CA LYS A 279 11.15 -11.26 -33.08
C LYS A 279 10.75 -10.33 -31.93
N GLN A 280 10.81 -10.81 -30.68
CA GLN A 280 10.49 -10.00 -29.52
C GLN A 280 11.67 -9.11 -29.15
N THR A 281 11.38 -7.85 -28.85
CA THR A 281 12.39 -6.86 -28.46
C THR A 281 12.76 -7.01 -26.99
N LEU A 282 14.04 -6.83 -26.67
CA LEU A 282 14.57 -6.87 -25.30
C LEU A 282 13.93 -5.78 -24.42
N LYS A 283 13.10 -6.15 -23.44
CA LYS A 283 12.43 -5.15 -22.58
C LYS A 283 13.23 -4.75 -21.35
N VAL A 284 13.98 -5.67 -20.74
CA VAL A 284 14.70 -5.40 -19.50
C VAL A 284 16.04 -6.13 -19.49
N VAL A 285 17.11 -5.42 -19.11
CA VAL A 285 18.40 -6.01 -18.74
C VAL A 285 18.54 -5.90 -17.22
N ASP A 286 18.71 -7.05 -16.57
CA ASP A 286 18.91 -7.14 -15.13
C ASP A 286 20.39 -7.34 -14.80
N HIS A 287 21.00 -6.30 -14.21
CA HIS A 287 22.35 -6.36 -13.65
C HIS A 287 22.26 -6.19 -12.12
N GLN A 288 21.58 -7.09 -11.41
CA GLN A 288 21.47 -7.15 -9.93
C GLN A 288 21.15 -5.80 -9.22
N ASP A 289 22.14 -4.92 -9.09
CA ASP A 289 22.07 -3.57 -8.51
C ASP A 289 21.41 -2.53 -9.43
N VAL A 290 21.39 -2.76 -10.75
CA VAL A 290 20.80 -1.84 -11.74
C VAL A 290 20.00 -2.62 -12.78
N LYS A 291 18.89 -2.03 -13.21
CA LYS A 291 18.03 -2.50 -14.30
C LYS A 291 18.05 -1.47 -15.41
N ILE A 292 18.04 -1.94 -16.65
CA ILE A 292 17.89 -1.09 -17.83
C ILE A 292 16.58 -1.50 -18.52
N LEU A 293 15.62 -0.60 -18.52
CA LEU A 293 14.30 -0.81 -19.08
C LEU A 293 14.23 -0.15 -20.45
N PHE A 294 13.76 -0.88 -21.45
CA PHE A 294 13.63 -0.40 -22.83
C PHE A 294 12.18 -0.24 -23.24
N GLU A 295 11.90 0.87 -23.93
CA GLU A 295 10.65 1.07 -24.64
C GLU A 295 10.93 1.48 -26.08
N TYR A 296 10.18 0.90 -27.02
CA TYR A 296 10.49 0.99 -28.45
C TYR A 296 9.40 1.76 -29.17
N GLY A 297 9.82 2.73 -29.97
CA GLY A 297 8.96 3.52 -30.84
C GLY A 297 9.28 3.22 -32.29
N THR A 298 8.71 4.02 -33.18
CA THR A 298 8.92 3.89 -34.62
C THR A 298 10.30 4.41 -35.03
N TYR A 299 10.75 5.50 -34.42
CA TYR A 299 11.96 6.23 -34.77
C TYR A 299 12.94 6.37 -33.63
N SER A 300 12.61 5.86 -32.44
CA SER A 300 13.44 6.00 -31.26
C SER A 300 13.30 4.81 -30.31
N THR A 301 14.25 4.69 -29.40
CA THR A 301 14.22 3.74 -28.29
C THR A 301 14.54 4.50 -27.02
N LEU A 302 13.71 4.35 -25.99
CA LEU A 302 14.02 4.84 -24.66
C LEU A 302 14.75 3.76 -23.88
N ALA A 303 15.77 4.15 -23.12
CA ALA A 303 16.43 3.30 -22.14
C ALA A 303 16.47 4.01 -20.78
N LEU A 304 15.76 3.46 -19.79
CA LEU A 304 15.77 3.95 -18.41
C LEU A 304 16.67 3.06 -17.55
N VAL A 305 17.69 3.68 -16.95
CA VAL A 305 18.53 3.07 -15.94
C VAL A 305 17.92 3.35 -14.57
N ALA A 306 17.55 2.30 -13.85
CA ALA A 306 16.94 2.37 -12.53
C ALA A 306 17.47 1.29 -11.59
N PHE A 307 17.30 1.45 -10.28
CA PHE A 307 17.68 0.40 -9.31
C PHE A 307 16.70 -0.78 -9.30
N GLU A 308 15.47 -0.57 -9.78
CA GLU A 308 14.41 -1.57 -9.75
C GLU A 308 13.64 -1.59 -11.08
N ASN A 309 12.95 -2.69 -11.36
CA ASN A 309 12.04 -2.79 -12.50
C ASN A 309 10.60 -2.60 -11.98
N LEU A 310 10.08 -1.38 -12.08
CA LEU A 310 8.75 -1.02 -11.59
C LEU A 310 7.75 -0.90 -12.74
N HIS A 311 6.50 -1.32 -12.52
CA HIS A 311 5.46 -1.28 -13.56
C HIS A 311 5.19 0.16 -14.04
N ILE A 312 5.17 1.12 -13.10
CA ILE A 312 5.02 2.54 -13.39
C ILE A 312 6.07 3.09 -14.40
N TYR A 313 7.27 2.51 -14.47
CA TYR A 313 8.27 2.93 -15.43
C TYR A 313 7.86 2.59 -16.86
N HIS A 314 7.35 1.38 -17.09
CA HIS A 314 6.87 0.95 -18.41
C HIS A 314 5.74 1.87 -18.90
N SER A 315 4.76 2.17 -18.04
CA SER A 315 3.67 3.09 -18.39
C SER A 315 4.17 4.50 -18.73
N LYS A 316 5.19 5.00 -18.00
CA LYS A 316 5.76 6.33 -18.24
C LYS A 316 6.65 6.37 -19.49
N LEU A 317 7.41 5.33 -19.74
CA LEU A 317 8.22 5.21 -20.95
C LEU A 317 7.34 5.11 -22.19
N ALA A 318 6.26 4.32 -22.14
CA ALA A 318 5.29 4.24 -23.23
C ALA A 318 4.65 5.60 -23.53
N LEU A 319 4.22 6.33 -22.50
CA LEU A 319 3.68 7.67 -22.66
C LEU A 319 4.73 8.67 -23.18
N LEU A 320 5.98 8.55 -22.71
CA LEU A 320 7.06 9.45 -23.13
C LEU A 320 7.43 9.22 -24.60
N ILE A 321 7.59 7.96 -25.03
CA ILE A 321 8.00 7.67 -26.40
C ILE A 321 6.93 8.11 -27.40
N GLU A 322 5.65 7.88 -27.08
CA GLU A 322 4.52 8.35 -27.89
C GLU A 322 4.54 9.87 -28.01
N LYS A 323 4.62 10.61 -26.89
CA LYS A 323 4.65 12.08 -26.93
C LYS A 323 5.92 12.63 -27.59
N PHE A 324 7.07 11.97 -27.42
CA PHE A 324 8.34 12.38 -28.02
C PHE A 324 8.30 12.23 -29.54
N GLU A 325 7.88 11.06 -30.05
CA GLU A 325 7.80 10.83 -31.49
C GLU A 325 6.77 11.72 -32.15
N ASN A 326 5.61 11.93 -31.52
CA ASN A 326 4.60 12.85 -32.04
C ASN A 326 5.11 14.30 -32.12
N LEU A 327 5.97 14.72 -31.18
CA LEU A 327 6.52 16.08 -31.16
C LEU A 327 7.63 16.28 -32.20
N PHE A 328 8.43 15.25 -32.47
CA PHE A 328 9.63 15.35 -33.31
C PHE A 328 9.56 14.51 -34.59
N GLN A 329 8.39 14.04 -34.99
CA GLN A 329 8.21 13.09 -36.11
C GLN A 329 8.94 13.52 -37.39
N ASP A 330 8.78 14.78 -37.79
CA ASP A 330 9.36 15.32 -39.02
C ASP A 330 10.89 15.34 -38.99
N VAL A 331 11.45 15.64 -37.81
CA VAL A 331 12.90 15.70 -37.57
C VAL A 331 13.48 14.29 -37.47
N LEU A 332 12.80 13.39 -36.77
CA LEU A 332 13.23 12.01 -36.56
C LEU A 332 13.30 11.22 -37.88
N ALA A 333 12.34 11.44 -38.79
CA ALA A 333 12.31 10.76 -40.08
C ALA A 333 13.55 11.06 -40.95
N ASN A 334 14.17 12.22 -40.79
CA ASN A 334 15.30 12.69 -41.59
C ASN A 334 16.51 13.08 -40.73
N TRP A 335 16.65 12.48 -39.55
CA TRP A 335 17.65 12.90 -38.57
C TRP A 335 19.08 12.64 -39.07
N LYS A 336 19.93 13.68 -39.01
CA LYS A 336 21.34 13.65 -39.50
C LYS A 336 22.39 13.79 -38.40
N GLY A 337 22.01 13.63 -37.13
CA GLY A 337 22.94 13.76 -36.00
C GLY A 337 22.76 15.02 -35.14
N GLU A 338 21.83 15.91 -35.50
CA GLU A 338 21.57 17.14 -34.75
C GLU A 338 20.87 16.83 -33.41
N THR A 339 21.48 17.16 -32.27
CA THR A 339 20.91 16.86 -30.93
C THR A 339 20.21 18.06 -30.29
N GLU A 340 20.57 19.29 -30.69
CA GLU A 340 20.03 20.52 -30.11
C GLU A 340 18.51 20.66 -30.31
N VAL A 341 17.99 20.13 -31.41
CA VAL A 341 16.56 20.10 -31.72
C VAL A 341 15.74 19.37 -30.65
N PHE A 342 16.34 18.46 -29.87
CA PHE A 342 15.66 17.67 -28.84
C PHE A 342 15.74 18.29 -27.43
N ILE A 343 16.34 19.47 -27.25
CA ILE A 343 16.37 20.17 -25.94
C ILE A 343 14.97 20.30 -25.28
N PRO A 344 13.88 20.56 -26.02
CA PRO A 344 12.54 20.66 -25.43
C PRO A 344 12.07 19.37 -24.71
N SER A 345 12.67 18.22 -25.02
CA SER A 345 12.38 16.92 -24.37
C SER A 345 12.58 16.96 -22.86
N LYS A 346 13.46 17.85 -22.35
CA LYS A 346 13.63 18.04 -20.90
C LYS A 346 12.30 18.34 -20.21
N ARG A 347 11.52 19.27 -20.76
CA ARG A 347 10.22 19.66 -20.20
C ARG A 347 9.21 18.53 -20.28
N LEU A 348 9.23 17.78 -21.37
CA LEU A 348 8.36 16.62 -21.56
C LEU A 348 8.65 15.53 -20.53
N ILE A 349 9.92 15.20 -20.31
CA ILE A 349 10.36 14.26 -19.27
C ILE A 349 9.97 14.77 -17.89
N GLU A 350 10.23 16.04 -17.59
CA GLU A 350 9.86 16.63 -16.30
C GLU A 350 8.34 16.59 -16.06
N GLU A 351 7.50 16.78 -17.07
CA GLU A 351 6.03 16.70 -16.95
C GLU A 351 5.55 15.27 -16.67
N ILE A 352 6.08 14.30 -17.43
CA ILE A 352 5.67 12.90 -17.29
C ILE A 352 6.22 12.29 -16.00
N PHE A 353 7.41 12.70 -15.58
CA PHE A 353 8.09 12.15 -14.40
C PHE A 353 7.88 12.99 -13.11
N ARG A 354 7.40 14.25 -13.20
CA ARG A 354 6.08 14.73 -12.68
C ARG A 354 5.44 14.16 -11.44
#